data_AF-A0A969JEM6-F1
#
_entry.id   AF-A0A969JEM6-F1
#
_cell.length_a   1.000
_cell.length_b   1.000
_cell.length_c   1.000
_cell.angle_alpha   90.00
_cell.angle_beta   90.00
_cell.angle_gamma   90.00
#
_symmetry.space_group_name_H-M   'P 1'
#
loop_
_entity.id
_entity.type
_entity.pdbx_description
1 polymer ?
#
loop_
_entity_poly.entity_id
_entity_poly.type
_entity_poly.pdbx_seq_one_letter_code
_entity_poly.pdbx_strand_id
1 'polypeptide(L)'
;MGFFVKIIAQSVASDEIIIAPILHINILEGSSNIKSGEKVVLKTNGGDAFSTLQWQLSLDGKVWQNVPKANGNNFETAALTQTHFFRVVCRPIDGIFENQVETVSNVQPIVLEENVASTKK
;
A
#
# COMPACT_ATOMS: atom_id res chain seq x y z
N MET A 1 60.87 -2.89 19.44
CA MET A 1 60.06 -2.42 18.29
C MET A 1 58.83 -3.30 18.18
N GLY A 2 57.63 -2.72 18.14
CA GLY A 2 56.39 -3.45 17.85
C GLY A 2 55.17 -3.06 18.70
N PHE A 3 54.69 -1.82 18.51
CA PHE A 3 53.29 -1.42 18.76
C PHE A 3 52.36 -2.25 17.85
N PHE A 4 51.08 -2.55 18.11
CA PHE A 4 49.96 -1.65 18.41
C PHE A 4 48.79 -2.42 19.05
N VAL A 5 48.09 -1.74 19.95
CA VAL A 5 46.75 -2.08 20.45
C VAL A 5 45.80 -2.17 19.25
N LYS A 6 45.10 -3.31 19.08
CA LYS A 6 44.03 -3.42 18.08
C LYS A 6 42.67 -3.38 18.75
N ILE A 7 42.00 -2.29 18.43
CA ILE A 7 40.68 -1.79 18.77
C ILE A 7 39.60 -2.87 18.76
N ILE A 8 38.70 -2.76 19.73
CA ILE A 8 37.45 -3.51 19.90
C ILE A 8 36.59 -3.27 18.65
N ALA A 9 36.32 -4.32 17.86
CA ALA A 9 35.15 -4.34 17.01
C ALA A 9 34.15 -5.26 17.69
N GLN A 10 33.32 -4.69 18.57
CA GLN A 10 32.04 -5.29 18.90
C GLN A 10 31.31 -5.32 17.56
N SER A 11 31.26 -6.50 16.93
CA SER A 11 30.33 -6.72 15.85
C SER A 11 28.96 -6.58 16.47
N VAL A 12 28.44 -5.36 16.45
CA VAL A 12 27.04 -5.23 16.09
C VAL A 12 27.02 -5.72 14.64
N ALA A 13 26.87 -7.04 14.48
CA ALA A 13 25.99 -7.48 13.41
C ALA A 13 24.72 -6.70 13.72
N SER A 14 24.57 -5.56 13.04
CA SER A 14 23.26 -5.07 12.74
C SER A 14 22.62 -6.27 12.08
N ASP A 15 21.91 -7.07 12.90
CA ASP A 15 20.86 -7.92 12.43
C ASP A 15 19.89 -6.95 11.76
N GLU A 16 20.23 -6.52 10.54
CA GLU A 16 19.24 -6.63 9.50
C GLU A 16 18.92 -8.11 9.47
N ILE A 17 17.97 -8.48 10.34
CA ILE A 17 17.12 -9.63 10.15
C ILE A 17 16.92 -9.68 8.65
N ILE A 18 17.41 -10.73 8.00
CA ILE A 18 17.09 -10.99 6.61
C ILE A 18 15.61 -11.33 6.66
N ILE A 19 14.77 -10.30 6.73
CA ILE A 19 13.35 -10.44 6.54
C ILE A 19 13.28 -10.88 5.09
N ALA A 20 12.86 -12.13 4.85
CA ALA A 20 12.54 -12.63 3.52
C ALA A 20 11.90 -11.49 2.73
N PRO A 21 12.27 -11.26 1.46
CA PRO A 21 11.85 -10.07 0.73
C PRO A 21 10.35 -9.87 0.92
N ILE A 22 9.97 -8.94 1.80
CA ILE A 22 8.56 -8.69 2.06
C ILE A 22 8.04 -8.17 0.73
N LEU A 23 7.02 -8.84 0.22
CA LEU A 23 6.37 -8.46 -1.01
C LEU A 23 5.79 -7.06 -0.82
N HIS A 24 6.51 -6.03 -1.25
CA HIS A 24 6.04 -4.66 -1.17
C HIS A 24 5.01 -4.44 -2.28
N ILE A 25 3.74 -4.45 -1.88
CA ILE A 25 2.63 -4.22 -2.78
C ILE A 25 2.25 -2.76 -2.65
N ASN A 26 2.30 -2.09 -3.79
CA ASN A 26 1.91 -0.71 -3.89
C ASN A 26 0.64 -0.60 -4.74
N ILE A 27 -0.25 0.28 -4.31
CA ILE A 27 -1.25 0.90 -5.15
C ILE A 27 -0.47 1.88 -6.03
N LEU A 28 -0.35 1.57 -7.31
CA LEU A 28 0.51 2.30 -8.24
C LEU A 28 -0.21 3.40 -9.01
N GLU A 29 -1.53 3.27 -9.12
CA GLU A 29 -2.34 4.21 -9.89
C GLU A 29 -3.63 4.51 -9.12
N GLY A 30 -3.99 5.79 -9.13
CA GLY A 30 -5.13 6.35 -8.43
C GLY A 30 -4.93 7.85 -8.23
N SER A 31 -5.93 8.66 -8.56
CA SER A 31 -5.85 10.09 -8.23
C SER A 31 -5.87 10.24 -6.72
N SER A 32 -4.84 10.88 -6.15
CA SER A 32 -4.82 11.21 -4.71
C SER A 32 -5.82 12.32 -4.37
N ASN A 33 -6.21 13.09 -5.40
CA ASN A 33 -7.01 14.29 -5.28
C ASN A 33 -8.10 14.24 -6.36
N ILE A 34 -9.36 14.30 -5.97
CA ILE A 34 -10.49 14.29 -6.90
C ILE A 34 -11.54 15.31 -6.51
N LYS A 35 -12.41 15.66 -7.46
CA LYS A 35 -13.60 16.46 -7.12
C LYS A 35 -14.67 15.57 -6.48
N SER A 36 -15.49 16.17 -5.62
CA SER A 36 -16.65 15.46 -5.05
C SER A 36 -17.54 14.92 -6.18
N GLY A 37 -17.88 13.64 -6.09
CA GLY A 37 -18.68 12.93 -7.09
C GLY A 37 -17.87 12.26 -8.21
N GLU A 38 -16.55 12.39 -8.22
CA GLU A 38 -15.69 11.64 -9.16
C GLU A 38 -15.41 10.22 -8.68
N LYS A 39 -15.11 9.36 -9.64
CA LYS A 39 -14.67 8.00 -9.43
C LYS A 39 -13.18 7.90 -9.69
N VAL A 40 -12.51 6.97 -9.00
CA VAL A 40 -11.10 6.68 -9.21
C VAL A 40 -10.92 5.22 -9.56
N VAL A 41 -10.03 4.94 -10.51
CA VAL A 41 -9.57 3.58 -10.77
C VAL A 41 -8.25 3.38 -10.04
N LEU A 42 -8.25 2.46 -9.08
CA LEU A 42 -7.09 2.02 -8.35
C LEU A 42 -6.51 0.77 -8.98
N LYS A 43 -5.18 0.70 -9.09
CA LYS A 43 -4.47 -0.49 -9.58
C LYS A 43 -3.31 -0.89 -8.67
N THR A 44 -3.07 -2.18 -8.61
CA THR A 44 -1.96 -2.78 -7.84
C THR A 44 -0.85 -3.26 -8.77
N ASN A 45 0.41 -3.25 -8.30
CA ASN A 45 1.53 -3.75 -9.11
C ASN A 45 1.57 -5.27 -9.29
N GLY A 46 0.91 -6.02 -8.41
CA GLY A 46 1.22 -7.46 -8.31
C GLY A 46 0.44 -8.37 -9.25
N GLY A 47 -0.39 -7.84 -10.15
CA GLY A 47 -1.02 -8.61 -11.24
C GLY A 47 -1.60 -9.97 -10.81
N ASP A 48 -1.39 -10.98 -11.65
CA ASP A 48 -1.81 -12.36 -11.40
C ASP A 48 -0.91 -13.10 -10.40
N ALA A 49 -0.02 -12.41 -9.68
CA ALA A 49 0.89 -13.04 -8.72
C ALA A 49 0.22 -13.33 -7.35
N PHE A 50 -1.08 -13.03 -7.20
CA PHE A 50 -1.85 -13.21 -5.97
C PHE A 50 -2.90 -14.30 -6.10
N SER A 51 -2.98 -15.17 -5.08
CA SER A 51 -4.03 -16.18 -4.95
C SER A 51 -5.32 -15.58 -4.42
N THR A 52 -5.21 -14.59 -3.54
CA THR A 52 -6.35 -13.82 -3.03
C THR A 52 -6.03 -12.34 -3.04
N LEU A 53 -7.05 -11.55 -3.34
CA LEU A 53 -6.97 -10.09 -3.34
C LEU A 53 -8.29 -9.57 -2.81
N GLN A 54 -8.24 -8.61 -1.90
CA GLN A 54 -9.41 -8.03 -1.25
C GLN A 54 -9.15 -6.54 -1.00
N TRP A 55 -9.88 -5.70 -1.71
CA TRP A 55 -9.84 -4.26 -1.45
C TRP A 55 -10.56 -3.92 -0.16
N GLN A 56 -9.98 -2.97 0.57
CA GLN A 56 -10.53 -2.40 1.78
C GLN A 56 -10.58 -0.88 1.67
N LEU A 57 -11.64 -0.31 2.23
CA LEU A 57 -11.79 1.14 2.38
C LEU A 57 -11.83 1.53 3.85
N SER A 58 -11.48 2.76 4.13
CA SER A 58 -11.54 3.37 5.44
C SER A 58 -11.88 4.85 5.31
N LEU A 59 -12.56 5.41 6.31
CA LEU A 59 -12.87 6.85 6.39
C LEU A 59 -11.87 7.62 7.25
N ASP A 60 -11.12 6.91 8.10
CA ASP A 60 -10.22 7.49 9.11
C ASP A 60 -8.78 6.97 9.00
N GLY A 61 -8.53 6.04 8.07
CA GLY A 61 -7.24 5.34 7.91
C GLY A 61 -6.96 4.31 9.01
N LYS A 62 -7.88 4.10 9.96
CA LYS A 62 -7.70 3.24 11.14
C LYS A 62 -8.62 2.04 11.10
N VAL A 63 -9.90 2.26 10.81
CA VAL A 63 -10.92 1.21 10.71
C VAL A 63 -11.15 0.89 9.24
N TRP A 64 -10.88 -0.37 8.89
CA TRP A 64 -10.91 -0.85 7.51
C TRP A 64 -12.07 -1.81 7.30
N GLN A 65 -12.80 -1.64 6.21
CA GLN A 65 -13.93 -2.48 5.82
C GLN A 65 -13.67 -3.11 4.45
N ASN A 66 -14.00 -4.40 4.30
CA ASN A 66 -13.89 -5.10 3.03
C ASN A 66 -14.90 -4.56 2.03
N VAL A 67 -14.44 -4.27 0.81
CA VAL A 67 -15.32 -3.89 -0.29
C VAL A 67 -15.87 -5.17 -0.94
N PRO A 68 -17.20 -5.38 -0.97
CA PRO A 68 -17.78 -6.59 -1.52
C PRO A 68 -17.40 -6.80 -3.00
N LYS A 69 -16.99 -8.02 -3.35
CA LYS A 69 -16.62 -8.45 -4.71
C LYS A 69 -15.42 -7.72 -5.33
N ALA A 70 -14.70 -6.92 -4.55
CA ALA A 70 -13.51 -6.24 -5.00
C ALA A 70 -12.27 -7.14 -4.84
N ASN A 71 -12.15 -8.10 -5.75
CA ASN A 71 -11.09 -9.13 -5.72
C ASN A 71 -10.17 -9.08 -6.95
N GLY A 72 -10.32 -8.06 -7.80
CA GLY A 72 -9.48 -7.86 -8.97
C GLY A 72 -8.33 -6.90 -8.71
N ASN A 73 -7.31 -6.95 -9.57
CA ASN A 73 -6.16 -6.04 -9.53
C ASN A 73 -6.51 -4.58 -9.78
N ASN A 74 -7.61 -4.36 -10.49
CA ASN A 74 -8.18 -3.06 -10.77
C ASN A 74 -9.47 -2.91 -9.96
N PHE A 75 -9.61 -1.78 -9.29
CA PHE A 75 -10.81 -1.45 -8.53
C PHE A 75 -11.28 -0.04 -8.89
N GLU A 76 -12.48 0.07 -9.43
CA GLU A 76 -13.15 1.35 -9.65
C GLU A 76 -13.98 1.70 -8.41
N THR A 77 -13.69 2.84 -7.79
CA THR A 77 -14.47 3.33 -6.66
C THR A 77 -15.85 3.80 -7.11
N ALA A 78 -16.81 3.82 -6.18
CA ALA A 78 -18.01 4.63 -6.36
C ALA A 78 -17.64 6.13 -6.43
N ALA A 79 -18.61 6.97 -6.82
CA ALA A 79 -18.48 8.41 -6.75
C ALA A 79 -18.26 8.83 -5.30
N LEU A 80 -17.07 9.35 -4.98
CA LEU A 80 -16.70 9.67 -3.60
C LEU A 80 -17.14 11.09 -3.27
N THR A 81 -17.85 11.26 -2.15
CA THR A 81 -18.34 12.56 -1.64
C THR A 81 -17.65 13.02 -0.37
N GLN A 82 -16.68 12.24 0.12
CA GLN A 82 -15.79 12.56 1.23
C GLN A 82 -14.44 11.87 1.03
N THR A 83 -13.43 12.25 1.81
CA THR A 83 -12.12 11.61 1.79
C THR A 83 -12.25 10.13 2.18
N HIS A 84 -11.63 9.26 1.39
CA HIS A 84 -11.57 7.82 1.65
C HIS A 84 -10.12 7.34 1.53
N PHE A 85 -9.77 6.36 2.35
CA PHE A 85 -8.49 5.66 2.31
C PHE A 85 -8.72 4.28 1.74
N PHE A 86 -7.86 3.86 0.82
CA PHE A 86 -7.92 2.54 0.21
C PHE A 86 -6.63 1.77 0.48
N ARG A 87 -6.77 0.47 0.71
CA ARG A 87 -5.67 -0.48 0.78
C ARG A 87 -6.12 -1.82 0.20
N VAL A 88 -5.18 -2.65 -0.17
CA VAL A 88 -5.45 -4.03 -0.58
C VAL A 88 -4.82 -4.99 0.42
N VAL A 89 -5.57 -6.03 0.78
CA VAL A 89 -5.06 -7.21 1.48
C VAL A 89 -5.01 -8.34 0.47
N CYS A 90 -3.90 -9.03 0.40
CA CYS A 90 -3.73 -10.10 -0.58
C CYS A 90 -2.80 -11.19 -0.06
N ARG A 91 -2.91 -12.36 -0.67
CA ARG A 91 -2.00 -13.47 -0.47
C ARG A 91 -1.33 -13.81 -1.80
N PRO A 92 -0.01 -13.99 -1.85
CA PRO A 92 0.67 -14.48 -3.04
C PRO A 92 0.19 -15.87 -3.48
N ILE A 93 0.48 -16.24 -4.73
CA ILE A 93 0.31 -17.62 -5.21
C ILE A 93 1.45 -18.49 -4.66
N ASP A 94 1.11 -19.72 -4.29
CA ASP A 94 2.07 -20.72 -3.85
C ASP A 94 3.11 -21.02 -4.93
N GLY A 95 4.39 -21.03 -4.55
CA GLY A 95 5.51 -21.24 -5.47
C GLY A 95 5.97 -20.04 -6.29
N ILE A 96 5.30 -18.88 -6.23
CA ILE A 96 5.82 -17.62 -6.84
C ILE A 96 6.72 -16.86 -5.88
N PHE A 97 6.39 -16.89 -4.58
CA PHE A 97 7.15 -16.23 -3.53
C PHE A 97 7.54 -17.24 -2.45
N GLU A 98 8.73 -17.03 -1.88
CA GLU A 98 9.29 -17.89 -0.82
C GLU A 98 8.38 -17.95 0.42
N ASN A 99 7.62 -16.89 0.68
CA ASN A 99 6.74 -16.80 1.83
C ASN A 99 5.30 -16.47 1.42
N GLN A 100 4.35 -17.28 1.88
CA GLN A 100 2.92 -17.19 1.57
C GLN A 100 2.14 -16.34 2.58
N VAL A 101 2.79 -15.30 3.12
CA VAL A 101 2.21 -14.45 4.15
C VAL A 101 1.24 -13.45 3.53
N GLU A 102 0.07 -13.33 4.15
CA GLU A 102 -0.88 -12.27 3.82
C GLU A 102 -0.22 -10.91 4.02
N THR A 103 -0.23 -10.10 2.97
CA THR A 103 0.41 -8.80 2.97
C THR A 103 -0.61 -7.71 2.70
N VAL A 104 -0.44 -6.59 3.38
CA VAL A 104 -1.25 -5.39 3.21
C VAL A 104 -0.43 -4.38 2.40
N SER A 105 -1.04 -3.77 1.39
CA SER A 105 -0.38 -2.71 0.62
C SER A 105 -0.17 -1.43 1.42
N ASN A 106 0.53 -0.48 0.82
CA ASN A 106 0.44 0.92 1.23
C ASN A 106 -1.01 1.41 1.22
N VAL A 107 -1.27 2.42 2.05
CA VAL A 107 -2.55 3.13 2.10
C VAL A 107 -2.53 4.25 1.07
N GLN A 108 -3.50 4.26 0.16
CA GLN A 108 -3.74 5.36 -0.77
C GLN A 108 -4.86 6.25 -0.24
N PRO A 109 -4.56 7.47 0.25
CA PRO A 109 -5.59 8.46 0.54
C PRO A 109 -6.13 9.04 -0.78
N ILE A 110 -7.44 9.12 -0.89
CA ILE A 110 -8.15 9.87 -1.93
C ILE A 110 -8.87 11.03 -1.24
N VAL A 111 -8.29 12.21 -1.37
CA VAL A 111 -8.77 13.45 -0.78
C VAL A 111 -9.69 14.14 -1.78
N LEU A 112 -10.81 14.66 -1.28
CA LEU A 112 -11.62 15.56 -2.08
C LEU A 112 -10.95 16.93 -2.12
N GLU A 113 -10.60 17.37 -3.33
CA GLU A 113 -10.38 18.78 -3.55
C GLU A 113 -11.73 19.48 -3.47
N GLU A 114 -11.89 20.35 -2.48
CA GLU A 114 -12.89 21.39 -2.57
C GLU A 114 -12.63 22.15 -3.87
N ASN A 115 -13.69 22.44 -4.65
CA ASN A 115 -13.56 23.39 -5.75
C ASN A 115 -13.05 24.67 -5.09
N VAL A 116 -11.75 24.96 -5.21
CA VAL A 116 -11.23 26.29 -5.02
C VAL A 116 -11.84 27.07 -6.17
N ALA A 117 -13.05 27.58 -5.95
CA ALA A 117 -13.66 28.57 -6.79
C ALA A 117 -12.69 29.74 -6.74
N SER A 118 -11.82 29.81 -7.75
CA SER A 118 -10.89 30.90 -7.98
C SER A 118 -11.69 32.19 -7.95
N THR A 119 -11.75 32.83 -6.80
CA THR A 119 -12.25 34.19 -6.64
C THR A 119 -11.14 35.06 -7.18
N LYS A 120 -11.09 35.19 -8.51
CA LYS A 120 -10.26 36.17 -9.18
C LYS A 120 -10.89 37.53 -8.89
N LYS A 121 -10.36 38.20 -7.87
CA LYS A 121 -10.62 39.60 -7.55
C LYS A 121 -10.12 40.51 -8.66
#